data_AF-A0A7V9LZY1-F1
#
_entry.id   AF-A0A7V9LZY1-F1
#
_cell.length_a   1.000
_cell.length_b   1.000
_cell.length_c   1.000
_cell.angle_alpha   90.00
_cell.angle_beta   90.00
_cell.angle_gamma   90.00
#
_symmetry.space_group_name_H-M   'P 1'
#
loop_
_entity.id
_entity.type
_entity.pdbx_description
1 polymer ?
#
loop_
_entity_poly.entity_id
_entity_poly.type
_entity_poly.pdbx_seq_one_letter_code
_entity_poly.pdbx_strand_id
1 'polypeptide(L)'
;AYLFSLPAPAGAKVNKESAARGRALFRQNCTGCHNVNQSKPVDAKLIDLKTLWPGYAPMPAGKRGDPKQSAIINSPGDFDDKMVIVDASDHGKPRGNALPLLLDLDRTTLFLHNGSVKSLDELFNPQRGDKSPHPFYVKDSSQRTDLIEFLRGLDTNSDTGKK
;
A
#
# COMPACT_ATOMS: atom_id res chain seq x y z
N ALA A 1 -16.72 20.88 -1.03
CA ALA A 1 -17.31 20.57 0.28
C ALA A 1 -17.67 19.09 0.43
N TYR A 2 -18.43 18.49 -0.52
CA TYR A 2 -18.92 17.11 -0.42
C TYR A 2 -17.87 16.02 -0.07
N LEU A 3 -16.70 16.01 -0.72
CA LEU A 3 -15.66 15.01 -0.41
C LEU A 3 -15.14 15.10 1.03
N PHE A 4 -15.14 16.30 1.63
CA PHE A 4 -14.74 16.51 3.03
C PHE A 4 -15.83 16.17 4.04
N SER A 5 -17.08 15.99 3.59
CA SER A 5 -18.19 15.57 4.45
C SER A 5 -18.41 14.06 4.44
N LEU A 6 -17.63 13.29 3.67
CA LEU A 6 -17.73 11.84 3.67
C LEU A 6 -17.24 11.30 5.02
N PRO A 7 -18.07 10.50 5.73
CA PRO A 7 -17.64 9.90 6.98
C PRO A 7 -16.57 8.85 6.73
N ALA A 8 -15.66 8.69 7.70
CA ALA A 8 -14.76 7.55 7.69
C ALA A 8 -15.58 6.24 7.81
N PRO A 9 -15.30 5.24 6.97
CA PRO A 9 -15.98 3.95 7.07
C PRO A 9 -15.62 3.24 8.39
N ALA A 10 -16.58 2.50 8.93
CA ALA A 10 -16.35 1.66 10.11
C ALA A 10 -15.57 0.40 9.72
N GLY A 11 -14.70 -0.06 10.62
CA GLY A 11 -14.00 -1.32 10.47
C GLY A 11 -14.95 -2.51 10.59
N ALA A 12 -14.52 -3.66 10.06
CA ALA A 12 -15.26 -4.91 10.19
C ALA A 12 -15.33 -5.36 11.66
N LYS A 13 -16.34 -6.19 11.97
CA LYS A 13 -16.36 -6.91 13.26
C LYS A 13 -15.32 -8.02 13.22
N VAL A 14 -14.38 -7.99 14.15
CA VAL A 14 -13.22 -8.89 14.18
C VAL A 14 -13.01 -9.53 15.54
N ASN A 15 -12.32 -10.67 15.58
CA ASN A 15 -11.86 -11.31 16.81
C ASN A 15 -10.81 -10.44 17.49
N LYS A 16 -11.06 -10.04 18.74
CA LYS A 16 -10.23 -9.05 19.45
C LYS A 16 -8.85 -9.58 19.78
N GLU A 17 -8.73 -10.84 20.17
CA GLU A 17 -7.46 -11.46 20.54
C GLU A 17 -6.55 -11.62 19.31
N SER A 18 -7.14 -12.03 18.18
CA SER A 18 -6.47 -12.14 16.88
C SER A 18 -6.04 -10.77 16.36
N ALA A 19 -6.94 -9.79 16.37
CA ALA A 19 -6.61 -8.41 15.99
C ALA A 19 -5.52 -7.79 16.89
N ALA A 20 -5.48 -8.12 18.18
CA ALA A 20 -4.43 -7.65 19.08
C ALA A 20 -3.05 -8.23 18.71
N ARG A 21 -2.97 -9.52 18.36
CA ARG A 21 -1.74 -10.15 17.84
C ARG A 21 -1.33 -9.56 16.49
N GLY A 22 -2.30 -9.37 15.59
CA GLY A 22 -2.11 -8.72 14.30
C GLY A 22 -1.57 -7.29 14.42
N ARG A 23 -2.07 -6.52 15.38
CA ARG A 23 -1.57 -5.17 15.68
C ARG A 23 -0.11 -5.18 16.12
N ALA A 24 0.29 -6.17 16.93
CA ALA A 24 1.69 -6.32 17.33
C ALA A 24 2.59 -6.61 16.12
N LEU A 25 2.16 -7.51 15.24
CA LEU A 25 2.87 -7.81 13.98
C LEU A 25 2.96 -6.59 13.06
N PHE A 26 1.86 -5.85 12.90
CA PHE A 26 1.83 -4.63 12.10
C PHE A 26 2.82 -3.59 12.63
N ARG A 27 2.88 -3.41 13.95
CA ARG A 27 3.81 -2.47 14.60
C ARG A 27 5.27 -2.81 14.31
N GLN A 28 5.61 -4.09 14.22
CA GLN A 28 6.97 -4.56 13.97
C GLN A 28 7.37 -4.43 12.50
N ASN A 29 6.44 -4.66 11.57
CA ASN A 29 6.78 -4.88 10.16
C ASN A 29 6.27 -3.79 9.21
N CYS A 30 5.23 -3.03 9.58
CA CYS A 30 4.50 -2.16 8.64
C CYS A 30 4.64 -0.67 8.96
N THR A 31 5.08 -0.32 10.18
CA THR A 31 5.11 1.07 10.67
C THR A 31 6.22 1.93 10.07
N GLY A 32 7.15 1.34 9.33
CA GLY A 32 8.12 2.10 8.54
C GLY A 32 7.47 2.94 7.44
N CYS A 33 6.25 2.57 7.00
CA CYS A 33 5.49 3.28 5.97
C CYS A 33 4.07 3.64 6.44
N HIS A 34 3.38 2.77 7.17
CA HIS A 34 1.98 2.97 7.52
C HIS A 34 1.77 3.38 8.98
N ASN A 35 0.69 4.12 9.26
CA ASN A 35 0.30 4.42 10.63
C ASN A 35 -0.52 3.26 11.21
N VAL A 36 -0.31 2.96 12.49
CA VAL A 36 -1.17 2.01 13.23
C VAL A 36 -2.50 2.64 13.65
N ASN A 37 -2.55 3.97 13.81
CA ASN A 37 -3.74 4.73 14.17
C ASN A 37 -4.27 5.47 12.93
N GLN A 38 -5.45 5.08 12.46
CA GLN A 38 -6.07 5.65 11.25
C GLN A 38 -6.79 6.98 11.49
N SER A 39 -6.88 7.47 12.74
CA SER A 39 -7.34 8.83 13.01
C SER A 39 -6.28 9.89 12.70
N LYS A 40 -5.04 9.48 12.44
CA LYS A 40 -3.96 10.36 12.00
C LYS A 40 -3.97 10.48 10.48
N PRO A 41 -3.70 11.69 9.93
CA PRO A 41 -3.50 11.85 8.50
C PRO A 41 -2.39 10.91 7.99
N VAL A 42 -2.61 10.35 6.80
CA VAL A 42 -1.57 9.64 6.06
C VAL A 42 -0.53 10.65 5.59
N ASP A 43 0.75 10.35 5.78
CA ASP A 43 1.84 11.20 5.31
C ASP A 43 1.76 11.35 3.78
N ALA A 44 1.90 12.58 3.29
CA ALA A 44 1.94 12.89 1.86
C ALA A 44 3.25 12.44 1.18
N LYS A 45 4.14 11.78 1.93
CA LYS A 45 5.38 11.19 1.42
C LYS A 45 5.10 10.19 0.28
N LEU A 46 5.84 10.37 -0.81
CA LEU A 46 5.96 9.37 -1.87
C LEU A 46 6.98 8.31 -1.46
N ILE A 47 6.62 7.03 -1.62
CA ILE A 47 7.56 5.93 -1.45
C ILE A 47 8.14 5.57 -2.81
N ASP A 48 9.47 5.61 -2.92
CA ASP A 48 10.19 5.31 -4.15
C ASP A 48 9.84 3.93 -4.71
N LEU A 49 9.68 3.83 -6.03
CA LEU A 49 9.34 2.56 -6.69
C LEU A 49 10.36 1.45 -6.40
N LYS A 50 11.65 1.77 -6.28
CA LYS A 50 12.68 0.76 -5.96
C LYS A 50 12.53 0.20 -4.53
N THR A 51 12.02 1.01 -3.60
CA THR A 51 11.72 0.60 -2.23
C THR A 51 10.46 -0.26 -2.19
N LEU A 52 9.42 0.14 -2.93
CA LEU A 52 8.16 -0.62 -3.00
C LEU A 52 8.31 -1.93 -3.80
N TRP A 53 9.17 -1.95 -4.80
CA TRP A 53 9.28 -3.05 -5.74
C TRP A 53 10.76 -3.36 -5.99
N PRO A 54 11.35 -4.34 -5.28
CA PRO A 54 12.75 -4.69 -5.43
C PRO A 54 13.12 -5.14 -6.86
N GLY A 55 12.18 -5.79 -7.55
CA GLY A 55 12.28 -6.15 -8.96
C GLY A 55 12.22 -4.99 -9.94
N TYR A 56 12.03 -3.75 -9.47
CA TYR A 56 11.98 -2.57 -10.31
C TYR A 56 13.29 -2.38 -11.10
N ALA A 57 13.17 -2.39 -12.42
CA ALA A 57 14.25 -2.29 -13.38
C ALA A 57 13.79 -1.47 -14.61
N PRO A 58 13.63 -0.14 -14.47
CA PRO A 58 13.17 0.71 -15.56
C PRO A 58 14.19 0.76 -16.69
N MET A 59 13.71 0.72 -17.93
CA MET A 59 14.48 0.79 -19.17
C MET A 59 13.96 1.95 -20.03
N PRO A 60 14.84 2.71 -20.71
CA PRO A 60 14.39 3.73 -21.66
C PRO A 60 13.55 3.11 -22.78
N ALA A 61 12.36 3.66 -22.99
CA ALA A 61 11.44 3.29 -24.07
C ALA A 61 11.37 4.36 -25.17
N GLY A 62 11.78 5.60 -24.87
CA GLY A 62 11.81 6.68 -25.86
C GLY A 62 12.20 8.03 -25.27
N LYS A 63 12.27 9.06 -26.11
CA LYS A 63 12.46 10.45 -25.71
C LYS A 63 11.15 11.22 -25.87
N ARG A 64 10.89 12.16 -24.96
CA ARG A 64 9.82 13.14 -25.14
C ARG A 64 10.34 14.29 -26.01
N GLY A 65 9.43 14.98 -26.71
CA GLY A 65 9.78 16.08 -27.63
C GLY A 65 10.24 17.36 -26.91
N ASP A 66 9.87 17.53 -25.65
CA ASP A 66 10.34 18.63 -24.80
C ASP A 66 11.58 18.17 -23.99
N PRO A 67 12.74 18.83 -24.17
CA PRO A 67 13.97 18.48 -23.45
C PRO A 67 13.91 18.72 -21.92
N LYS A 68 12.89 19.40 -21.41
CA LYS A 68 12.66 19.58 -19.96
C LYS A 68 12.01 18.36 -19.29
N GLN A 69 11.43 17.47 -20.09
CA GLN A 69 10.76 16.28 -19.59
C GLN A 69 11.71 15.09 -19.49
N SER A 70 11.45 14.19 -18.55
CA SER A 70 12.14 12.91 -18.45
C SER A 70 11.91 12.04 -19.69
N ALA A 71 12.85 11.11 -19.96
CA ALA A 71 12.66 10.10 -20.99
C ALA A 71 11.44 9.23 -20.68
N ILE A 72 10.81 8.70 -21.73
CA ILE A 72 9.78 7.66 -21.57
C ILE A 72 10.53 6.41 -21.12
N ILE A 73 10.12 5.85 -19.99
CA ILE A 73 10.71 4.63 -19.43
C ILE A 73 9.65 3.56 -19.30
N ASN A 74 10.03 2.29 -19.39
CA ASN A 74 9.15 1.16 -19.17
C ASN A 74 9.80 0.21 -18.14
N SER A 75 9.01 -0.53 -17.39
CA SER A 75 9.50 -1.50 -16.40
C SER A 75 8.88 -2.88 -16.65
N PRO A 76 9.48 -3.98 -16.14
CA PRO A 76 8.92 -5.32 -16.37
C PRO A 76 7.54 -5.54 -15.74
N GLY A 77 6.57 -6.07 -16.49
CA GLY A 77 5.20 -6.27 -15.98
C GLY A 77 4.40 -4.97 -15.92
N ASP A 78 3.22 -4.99 -15.31
CA ASP A 78 2.22 -3.91 -15.41
C ASP A 78 2.17 -2.97 -14.20
N PHE A 79 3.04 -3.18 -13.20
CA PHE A 79 3.01 -2.43 -11.95
C PHE A 79 3.43 -0.97 -12.16
N ASP A 80 4.29 -0.64 -13.13
CA ASP A 80 4.70 0.75 -13.39
C ASP A 80 3.90 1.41 -14.53
N ASP A 81 3.13 0.66 -15.33
CA ASP A 81 2.53 1.14 -16.58
C ASP A 81 1.70 2.41 -16.42
N LYS A 82 0.86 2.47 -15.38
CA LYS A 82 0.05 3.67 -15.09
C LYS A 82 0.91 4.85 -14.65
N MET A 83 2.06 4.59 -14.04
CA MET A 83 2.98 5.61 -13.58
C MET A 83 3.91 6.09 -14.70
N VAL A 84 4.10 5.31 -15.78
CA VAL A 84 4.88 5.69 -16.97
C VAL A 84 4.14 6.73 -17.82
N ILE A 85 2.82 6.55 -17.99
CA ILE A 85 1.98 7.47 -18.76
C ILE A 85 1.83 8.82 -18.05
N VAL A 86 1.70 8.79 -16.71
CA VAL A 86 1.50 9.99 -15.87
C VAL A 86 2.84 10.68 -15.52
N ASP A 87 3.99 10.06 -15.79
CA ASP A 87 5.29 10.68 -15.59
C ASP A 87 5.61 11.73 -16.67
N ALA A 88 4.91 12.85 -16.58
CA ALA A 88 5.29 14.13 -17.18
C ALA A 88 5.94 15.04 -16.13
N SER A 89 6.59 14.45 -15.12
CA SER A 89 7.20 15.23 -14.05
C SER A 89 8.34 16.09 -14.60
N ASP A 90 8.36 17.36 -14.20
CA ASP A 90 9.48 18.25 -14.50
C ASP A 90 10.76 17.67 -13.87
N HIS A 91 11.78 17.45 -14.70
CA HIS A 91 13.17 17.27 -14.27
C HIS A 91 13.43 16.19 -13.19
N GLY A 92 12.80 15.02 -13.27
CA GLY A 92 13.27 13.84 -12.53
C GLY A 92 13.02 13.87 -11.01
N LYS A 93 11.87 14.38 -10.58
CA LYS A 93 11.40 14.16 -9.20
C LYS A 93 11.22 12.65 -8.93
N PRO A 94 11.36 12.19 -7.67
CA PRO A 94 11.26 10.78 -7.33
C PRO A 94 9.93 10.17 -7.79
N ARG A 95 10.00 9.10 -8.58
CA ARG A 95 8.84 8.30 -8.97
C ARG A 95 8.48 7.37 -7.83
N GLY A 96 7.24 7.43 -7.39
CA GLY A 96 6.76 6.66 -6.26
C GLY A 96 5.25 6.65 -6.18
N ASN A 97 4.74 5.86 -5.25
CA ASN A 97 3.32 5.88 -4.91
C ASN A 97 3.13 6.57 -3.57
N ALA A 98 2.05 7.35 -3.46
CA ALA A 98 1.59 7.84 -2.18
C ALA A 98 1.07 6.67 -1.34
N LEU A 99 1.17 6.80 -0.02
CA LEU A 99 0.66 5.80 0.90
C LEU A 99 -0.88 5.77 0.84
N PRO A 100 -1.50 4.59 0.68
CA PRO A 100 -2.94 4.48 0.77
C PRO A 100 -3.40 4.61 2.23
N LEU A 101 -4.62 5.09 2.41
CA LEU A 101 -5.36 4.93 3.66
C LEU A 101 -5.68 3.44 3.86
N LEU A 102 -5.51 2.92 5.07
CA LEU A 102 -5.75 1.50 5.38
C LEU A 102 -7.15 1.24 5.96
N LEU A 103 -8.08 2.17 5.76
CA LEU A 103 -9.48 2.00 6.14
C LEU A 103 -10.23 1.18 5.09
N ASP A 104 -11.18 0.39 5.55
CA ASP A 104 -12.17 -0.30 4.71
C ASP A 104 -11.57 -1.26 3.67
N LEU A 105 -10.43 -1.86 3.99
CA LEU A 105 -9.76 -2.81 3.10
C LEU A 105 -10.60 -4.08 2.84
N ASP A 106 -11.54 -4.42 3.73
CA ASP A 106 -12.43 -5.59 3.59
C ASP A 106 -13.46 -5.42 2.45
N ARG A 107 -13.66 -4.18 1.94
CA ARG A 107 -14.61 -3.86 0.87
C ARG A 107 -14.00 -3.83 -0.53
N THR A 108 -12.70 -4.10 -0.66
CA THR A 108 -12.02 -4.17 -1.96
C THR A 108 -11.36 -5.53 -2.16
N THR A 109 -11.33 -5.97 -3.42
CA THR A 109 -10.55 -7.13 -3.88
C THR A 109 -9.46 -6.70 -4.86
N LEU A 110 -9.17 -5.41 -4.93
CA LEU A 110 -8.17 -4.83 -5.82
C LEU A 110 -7.12 -4.14 -4.95
N PHE A 111 -6.07 -4.89 -4.62
CA PHE A 111 -4.93 -4.39 -3.87
C PHE A 111 -3.81 -3.99 -4.81
N LEU A 112 -3.02 -3.02 -4.34
CA LEU A 112 -2.03 -2.29 -5.13
C LEU A 112 -2.68 -1.43 -6.24
N HIS A 113 -1.97 -0.44 -6.76
CA HIS A 113 -2.55 0.53 -7.70
C HIS A 113 -2.85 -0.04 -9.10
N ASN A 114 -2.22 -1.17 -9.45
CA ASN A 114 -2.55 -1.93 -10.66
C ASN A 114 -3.62 -3.02 -10.42
N GLY A 115 -4.02 -3.27 -9.17
CA GLY A 115 -4.99 -4.32 -8.83
C GLY A 115 -4.48 -5.74 -9.05
N SER A 116 -3.16 -5.95 -9.08
CA SER A 116 -2.53 -7.25 -9.34
C SER A 116 -2.73 -8.26 -8.20
N VAL A 117 -3.09 -7.81 -7.00
CA VAL A 117 -3.31 -8.65 -5.83
C VAL A 117 -4.79 -8.64 -5.45
N LYS A 118 -5.38 -9.81 -5.20
CA LYS A 118 -6.83 -9.98 -5.05
C LYS A 118 -7.30 -10.14 -3.60
N SER A 119 -6.37 -10.35 -2.68
CA SER A 119 -6.68 -10.46 -1.24
C SER A 119 -5.51 -10.01 -0.36
N LEU A 120 -5.80 -9.72 0.91
CA LEU A 120 -4.75 -9.45 1.89
C LEU A 120 -3.88 -10.69 2.18
N ASP A 121 -4.44 -11.90 2.16
CA ASP A 121 -3.63 -13.12 2.32
C ASP A 121 -2.64 -13.28 1.18
N GLU A 122 -3.09 -13.08 -0.06
CA GLU A 122 -2.22 -13.07 -1.23
C GLU A 122 -1.14 -11.98 -1.09
N LEU A 123 -1.50 -10.76 -0.69
CA LEU A 123 -0.55 -9.65 -0.51
C LEU A 123 0.63 -10.01 0.39
N PHE A 124 0.35 -10.68 1.51
CA PHE A 124 1.33 -11.02 2.54
C PHE A 124 1.93 -12.43 2.37
N ASN A 125 1.54 -13.19 1.36
CA ASN A 125 2.06 -14.53 1.10
C ASN A 125 3.42 -14.49 0.35
N PRO A 126 4.49 -15.09 0.92
CA PRO A 126 5.81 -15.09 0.29
C PRO A 126 5.91 -15.82 -1.04
N GLN A 127 4.92 -16.64 -1.42
CA GLN A 127 4.86 -17.29 -2.73
C GLN A 127 4.79 -16.29 -3.89
N ARG A 128 4.42 -15.03 -3.62
CA ARG A 128 4.51 -13.94 -4.61
C ARG A 128 5.94 -13.63 -5.04
N GLY A 129 6.96 -14.02 -4.29
CA GLY A 129 8.37 -13.84 -4.62
C GLY A 129 8.96 -12.51 -4.14
N ASP A 130 10.24 -12.54 -3.75
CA ASP A 130 10.98 -11.42 -3.16
C ASP A 130 11.13 -10.18 -4.06
N LYS A 131 11.04 -10.36 -5.37
CA LYS A 131 11.07 -9.28 -6.37
C LYS A 131 9.71 -8.69 -6.71
N SER A 132 8.62 -9.20 -6.13
CA SER A 132 7.29 -8.67 -6.39
C SER A 132 7.07 -7.31 -5.74
N PRO A 133 6.12 -6.50 -6.24
CA PRO A 133 5.74 -5.27 -5.58
C PRO A 133 5.16 -5.52 -4.19
N HIS A 134 5.53 -4.64 -3.26
CA HIS A 134 5.21 -4.66 -1.85
C HIS A 134 5.52 -6.02 -1.18
N PRO A 135 6.78 -6.51 -1.18
CA PRO A 135 7.14 -7.85 -0.72
C PRO A 135 7.34 -7.92 0.81
N PHE A 136 6.41 -7.34 1.57
CA PHE A 136 6.39 -7.39 3.04
C PHE A 136 5.57 -8.60 3.48
N TYR A 137 6.23 -9.76 3.49
CA TYR A 137 5.56 -11.03 3.72
C TYR A 137 5.55 -11.47 5.18
N VAL A 138 4.52 -12.23 5.53
CA VAL A 138 4.42 -12.96 6.79
C VAL A 138 4.35 -14.45 6.46
N LYS A 139 5.42 -15.18 6.77
CA LYS A 139 5.59 -16.58 6.34
C LYS A 139 4.57 -17.52 6.99
N ASP A 140 4.36 -17.33 8.29
CA ASP A 140 3.40 -18.11 9.07
C ASP A 140 1.97 -17.70 8.70
N SER A 141 1.14 -18.69 8.31
CA SER A 141 -0.23 -18.44 7.89
C SER A 141 -1.13 -17.99 9.04
N SER A 142 -0.91 -18.47 10.27
CA SER A 142 -1.66 -18.04 11.45
C SER A 142 -1.36 -16.58 11.78
N GLN A 143 -0.10 -16.17 11.67
CA GLN A 143 0.31 -14.77 11.84
C GLN A 143 -0.27 -13.87 10.73
N ARG A 144 -0.35 -14.36 9.48
CA ARG A 144 -1.06 -13.65 8.41
C ARG A 144 -2.52 -13.47 8.75
N THR A 145 -3.21 -14.51 9.20
CA THR A 145 -4.61 -14.43 9.61
C THR A 145 -4.80 -13.37 10.70
N ASP A 146 -3.94 -13.36 11.72
CA ASP A 146 -3.99 -12.33 12.78
C ASP A 146 -3.77 -10.92 12.22
N LEU A 147 -2.79 -10.72 11.34
CA LEU A 147 -2.53 -9.42 10.69
C LEU A 147 -3.73 -8.97 9.84
N ILE A 148 -4.32 -9.86 9.06
CA ILE A 148 -5.50 -9.58 8.23
C ILE A 148 -6.68 -9.21 9.13
N GLU A 149 -6.90 -9.95 10.21
CA GLU A 149 -7.96 -9.67 11.17
C GLU A 149 -7.79 -8.29 11.82
N PHE A 150 -6.56 -7.87 12.12
CA PHE A 150 -6.28 -6.50 12.55
C PHE A 150 -6.62 -5.47 11.47
N LEU A 151 -6.17 -5.67 10.23
CA LEU A 151 -6.39 -4.72 9.12
C LEU A 151 -7.86 -4.55 8.78
N ARG A 152 -8.64 -5.63 8.81
CA ARG A 152 -10.09 -5.60 8.58
C ARG A 152 -10.83 -4.77 9.63
N GLY A 153 -10.35 -4.77 10.87
CA GLY A 153 -10.94 -4.03 11.98
C GLY A 153 -10.51 -2.56 12.07
N LEU A 154 -9.66 -2.06 11.17
CA LEU A 154 -9.17 -0.68 11.24
C LEU A 154 -10.30 0.34 11.03
N ASP A 155 -10.41 1.27 11.98
CA ASP A 155 -11.30 2.42 11.90
C ASP A 155 -10.66 3.67 12.57
N THR A 156 -11.37 4.80 12.54
CA THR A 156 -10.92 6.04 13.21
C THR A 156 -11.25 6.10 14.70
N ASN A 157 -11.98 5.11 15.24
CA ASN A 157 -12.48 5.08 16.63
C ASN A 157 -11.64 4.15 17.53
N SER A 158 -10.73 3.37 16.94
CA SER A 158 -9.89 2.34 17.53
C SER A 158 -8.97 2.80 18.68
N ASP A 159 -8.85 4.11 18.92
CA ASP A 159 -8.05 4.71 20.01
C ASP A 159 -8.91 5.26 21.16
N THR A 160 -10.24 5.14 21.12
CA THR A 160 -11.06 5.47 22.29
C THR A 160 -11.04 4.30 23.27
N GLY A 161 -10.03 4.28 24.14
CA GLY A 161 -9.99 3.45 25.34
C GLY A 161 -11.08 3.80 26.36
N LYS A 162 -12.35 3.95 25.94
CA LYS A 162 -13.51 4.06 26.81
C LYS A 162 -14.30 2.76 26.74
N LYS A 163 -14.02 1.89 27.71
CA LYS A 163 -15.02 1.00 28.28
C LYS A 163 -16.07 1.83 29.00
#